data_AF-W0DJH3-F1
#
_entry.id   AF-W0DJH3-F1
#
_cell.length_a   1.000
_cell.length_b   1.000
_cell.length_c   1.000
_cell.angle_alpha   90.00
_cell.angle_beta   90.00
_cell.angle_gamma   90.00
#
_symmetry.space_group_name_H-M   'P 1'
#
loop_
_entity.id
_entity.type
_entity.pdbx_description
1 polymer ?
#
loop_
_entity_poly.entity_id
_entity_poly.type
_entity_poly.pdbx_seq_one_letter_code
_entity_poly.pdbx_strand_id
1 'polypeptide(L)'
;MSVMFGLHALSAAVWVGGMFFAYMAARPAAAKVLEVPERTTFWRESFARFFPWVWGIVIVLLATGFWLIFGLYGGMGNVGVHVHSMLLLGLIMMAIFAHIVFAPYRRMRQAIDAENWPEAGRRLGQIRMFIGINLLLGLVTIVLGSAGRYW
;
A
#
# COMPACT_ATOMS: atom_id res chain seq x y z
N MET A 1 -25.71 0.01 1.60
CA MET A 1 -25.02 0.00 0.29
C MET A 1 -24.05 1.17 0.13
N SER A 2 -24.49 2.43 0.27
CA SER A 2 -23.62 3.62 0.19
C SER A 2 -22.43 3.62 1.16
N VAL A 3 -22.64 3.15 2.39
CA VAL A 3 -21.57 3.06 3.41
C VAL A 3 -20.44 2.11 2.98
N MET A 4 -20.75 0.96 2.36
CA MET A 4 -19.73 -0.01 1.94
C MET A 4 -18.87 0.54 0.78
N PHE A 5 -19.49 1.20 -0.20
CA PHE A 5 -18.76 1.91 -1.25
C PHE A 5 -17.88 3.03 -0.67
N GLY A 6 -18.42 3.83 0.25
CA GLY A 6 -17.67 4.90 0.91
C GLY A 6 -16.45 4.37 1.67
N LEU A 7 -16.64 3.32 2.49
CA LEU A 7 -15.55 2.68 3.23
C LEU A 7 -14.50 2.07 2.29
N HIS A 8 -14.94 1.40 1.22
CA HIS A 8 -14.03 0.81 0.23
C HIS A 8 -13.18 1.89 -0.46
N ALA A 9 -13.83 2.94 -0.95
CA ALA A 9 -13.16 4.06 -1.63
C ALA A 9 -12.23 4.82 -0.70
N LEU A 10 -12.65 5.11 0.54
CA LEU A 10 -11.80 5.76 1.54
C LEU A 10 -10.58 4.91 1.89
N SER A 11 -10.76 3.60 2.02
CA SER A 11 -9.65 2.68 2.30
C SER A 11 -8.62 2.69 1.17
N ALA A 12 -9.07 2.63 -0.08
CA ALA A 12 -8.19 2.76 -1.25
C ALA A 12 -7.48 4.13 -1.27
N ALA A 13 -8.22 5.21 -1.03
CA ALA A 13 -7.68 6.57 -1.02
C ALA A 13 -6.62 6.78 0.06
N VAL A 14 -6.84 6.30 1.28
CA VAL A 14 -5.89 6.44 2.39
C VAL A 14 -4.62 5.63 2.11
N TRP A 15 -4.75 4.40 1.60
CA TRP A 15 -3.58 3.57 1.33
C TRP A 15 -2.75 4.11 0.15
N VAL A 16 -3.39 4.35 -1.00
CA VAL A 16 -2.70 4.87 -2.19
C VAL A 16 -2.19 6.29 -1.95
N GLY A 17 -2.99 7.15 -1.30
CA GLY A 17 -2.59 8.50 -0.93
C GLY A 17 -1.43 8.53 0.06
N GLY A 18 -1.43 7.64 1.06
CA GLY A 18 -0.31 7.49 2.00
C GLY A 18 0.99 7.07 1.30
N MET A 19 0.92 6.12 0.35
CA MET A 19 2.07 5.75 -0.49
C MET A 19 2.53 6.92 -1.37
N PHE A 20 1.59 7.65 -1.98
CA PHE A 20 1.89 8.82 -2.81
C PHE A 20 2.63 9.89 -2.00
N PHE A 21 2.11 10.26 -0.83
CA PHE A 21 2.75 11.22 0.06
C PHE A 21 4.15 10.74 0.50
N ALA A 22 4.25 9.48 0.93
CA ALA A 22 5.52 8.89 1.36
C ALA A 22 6.59 8.96 0.24
N TYR A 23 6.20 8.67 -0.99
CA TYR A 23 7.11 8.60 -2.13
C TYR A 23 7.47 9.97 -2.71
N MET A 24 6.47 10.84 -2.92
CA MET A 24 6.63 12.12 -3.62
C MET A 24 7.07 13.26 -2.72
N ALA A 25 6.68 13.25 -1.44
CA ALA A 25 6.94 14.37 -0.54
C ALA A 25 7.85 13.97 0.62
N ALA A 26 7.47 12.97 1.42
CA ALA A 26 8.20 12.63 2.63
C ALA A 26 9.62 12.14 2.34
N ARG A 27 9.81 11.32 1.29
CA ARG A 27 11.12 10.82 0.88
C ARG A 27 12.10 11.95 0.52
N PRO A 28 11.83 12.82 -0.47
CA PRO A 28 12.78 13.87 -0.82
C PRO A 28 13.01 14.85 0.32
N ALA A 29 11.97 15.17 1.12
CA ALA A 29 12.13 15.99 2.32
C ALA A 29 13.12 15.35 3.31
N ALA A 30 12.90 14.09 3.69
CA ALA A 30 13.81 13.34 4.58
C ALA A 30 15.22 13.19 3.99
N ALA A 31 15.36 13.07 2.67
CA ALA A 31 16.67 13.00 2.03
C ALA A 31 17.43 14.34 2.06
N LYS A 32 16.71 15.47 2.11
CA LYS A 32 17.28 16.83 2.15
C LYS A 32 17.66 17.27 3.56
N VAL A 33 16.88 16.89 4.57
CA VAL A 33 17.01 17.45 5.93
C VAL A 33 17.58 16.49 6.97
N LEU A 34 17.70 15.20 6.65
CA LEU A 34 18.22 14.18 7.57
C LEU A 34 19.47 13.52 7.01
N GLU A 35 20.46 13.37 7.88
CA GLU A 35 21.64 12.53 7.66
C GLU A 35 21.26 11.04 7.59
N VAL A 36 22.19 10.19 7.16
CA VAL A 36 21.91 8.78 6.85
C VAL A 36 21.29 8.01 8.04
N PRO A 37 21.85 8.07 9.27
CA PRO A 37 21.30 7.36 10.42
C PRO A 37 19.88 7.84 10.78
N GLU A 38 19.69 9.15 10.93
CA GLU A 38 18.41 9.77 11.29
C GLU A 38 17.35 9.46 10.25
N ARG A 39 17.71 9.46 8.97
CA ARG A 39 16.79 9.14 7.87
C ARG A 39 16.29 7.70 7.96
N THR A 40 17.16 6.73 8.25
CA THR A 40 16.73 5.32 8.40
C THR A 40 15.85 5.12 9.62
N THR A 41 16.15 5.80 10.73
CA THR A 41 15.34 5.78 11.96
C THR A 41 13.98 6.46 11.75
N PHE A 42 13.91 7.60 11.07
CA PHE A 42 12.66 8.25 10.69
C PHE A 42 11.74 7.30 9.92
N TRP A 43 12.29 6.57 8.94
CA TRP A 43 11.52 5.62 8.15
C TRP A 43 11.11 4.38 8.94
N ARG A 44 11.98 3.87 9.84
CA ARG A 44 11.61 2.80 10.78
C ARG A 44 10.36 3.17 11.57
N GLU A 45 10.36 4.36 12.15
CA GLU A 45 9.29 4.87 13.02
C GLU A 45 8.02 5.22 12.23
N SER A 46 8.17 5.77 11.03
CA SER A 46 7.06 6.05 10.12
C SER A 46 6.35 4.77 9.69
N PHE A 47 7.11 3.75 9.28
CA PHE A 47 6.56 2.44 8.90
C PHE A 47 5.93 1.70 10.08
N ALA A 48 6.51 1.79 11.28
CA ALA A 48 5.95 1.17 12.48
C ALA A 48 4.53 1.67 12.79
N ARG A 49 4.26 2.96 12.53
CA ARG A 49 2.94 3.58 12.72
C ARG A 49 2.01 3.34 11.54
N PHE A 50 2.52 3.39 10.31
CA PHE A 50 1.69 3.30 9.11
C PHE A 50 1.28 1.86 8.75
N PHE A 51 2.14 0.86 8.92
CA PHE A 51 1.84 -0.51 8.51
C PHE A 51 0.64 -1.15 9.22
N PRO A 52 0.39 -0.94 10.53
CA PRO A 52 -0.84 -1.38 11.17
C PRO A 52 -2.11 -0.82 10.52
N TRP A 53 -2.10 0.47 10.11
CA TRP A 53 -3.22 1.06 9.37
C TRP A 53 -3.41 0.40 8.01
N VAL A 54 -2.32 0.10 7.30
CA VAL A 54 -2.39 -0.60 6.01
C VAL A 54 -2.98 -2.00 6.16
N TRP A 55 -2.62 -2.76 7.20
CA TRP A 55 -3.26 -4.05 7.49
C TRP A 55 -4.76 -3.92 7.72
N GLY A 56 -5.19 -2.94 8.52
CA GLY A 56 -6.62 -2.66 8.72
C GLY A 56 -7.33 -2.31 7.42
N ILE A 57 -6.72 -1.45 6.59
CA ILE A 57 -7.24 -1.05 5.27
C ILE A 57 -7.38 -2.26 4.34
N VAL A 58 -6.38 -3.14 4.30
CA VAL A 58 -6.43 -4.37 3.48
C VAL A 58 -7.62 -5.25 3.87
N ILE A 59 -7.87 -5.43 5.17
CA ILE A 59 -9.01 -6.20 5.68
C ILE A 59 -10.33 -5.52 5.26
N VAL A 60 -10.44 -4.21 5.45
CA VAL A 60 -11.65 -3.45 5.07
C VAL A 60 -11.89 -3.53 3.57
N LEU A 61 -10.86 -3.38 2.73
CA LEU A 61 -10.97 -3.47 1.27
C LEU A 61 -11.47 -4.84 0.82
N LEU A 62 -10.94 -5.94 1.37
CA LEU A 62 -11.40 -7.28 1.04
C LEU A 62 -12.83 -7.52 1.51
N ALA A 63 -13.14 -7.19 2.77
CA ALA A 63 -14.47 -7.39 3.33
C ALA A 63 -15.53 -6.63 2.54
N THR A 64 -15.28 -5.34 2.27
CA THR A 64 -16.21 -4.51 1.49
C THR A 64 -16.23 -4.91 0.01
N GLY A 65 -15.10 -5.26 -0.59
CA GLY A 65 -15.02 -5.69 -1.99
C GLY A 65 -15.79 -6.97 -2.25
N PHE A 66 -15.60 -8.01 -1.41
CA PHE A 66 -16.36 -9.25 -1.53
C PHE A 66 -17.84 -9.05 -1.20
N TRP A 67 -18.18 -8.21 -0.23
CA TRP A 67 -19.57 -7.85 0.04
C TRP A 67 -20.24 -7.22 -1.19
N LEU A 68 -19.55 -6.32 -1.89
CA LEU A 68 -20.08 -5.72 -3.12
C LEU A 68 -20.26 -6.78 -4.22
N ILE A 69 -19.26 -7.63 -4.46
CA ILE A 69 -19.33 -8.69 -5.49
C ILE A 69 -20.50 -9.65 -5.23
N PHE A 70 -20.58 -10.22 -4.03
CA PHE A 70 -21.56 -11.28 -3.74
C PHE A 70 -22.92 -10.73 -3.30
N GLY A 71 -22.95 -9.63 -2.56
CA GLY A 71 -24.18 -9.04 -2.03
C GLY A 71 -24.91 -8.13 -3.02
N LEU A 72 -24.19 -7.34 -3.82
CA LEU A 72 -24.80 -6.39 -4.77
C LEU A 72 -24.85 -6.96 -6.18
N TYR A 73 -23.74 -7.49 -6.70
CA TYR A 73 -23.68 -8.01 -8.07
C TYR A 73 -24.15 -9.46 -8.16
N GLY A 74 -24.43 -10.13 -7.03
CA GLY A 74 -24.94 -11.51 -7.04
C GLY A 74 -23.88 -12.57 -7.41
N GLY A 75 -22.60 -12.22 -7.35
CA GLY A 75 -21.49 -13.15 -7.50
C GLY A 75 -20.50 -12.79 -8.60
N MET A 76 -19.40 -13.56 -8.66
CA MET A 76 -18.28 -13.33 -9.57
C MET A 76 -18.62 -13.46 -11.06
N GLY A 77 -19.67 -14.21 -11.42
CA GLY A 77 -20.10 -14.32 -12.82
C GLY A 77 -20.81 -13.08 -13.36
N ASN A 78 -21.19 -12.15 -12.49
CA ASN A 78 -22.03 -10.99 -12.81
C ASN A 78 -21.27 -9.65 -12.76
N VAL A 79 -19.97 -9.68 -12.42
CA VAL A 79 -19.14 -8.47 -12.37
C VAL A 79 -18.35 -8.31 -13.67
N GLY A 80 -18.11 -7.06 -14.08
CA GLY A 80 -17.33 -6.76 -15.28
C GLY A 80 -15.84 -7.11 -15.13
N VAL A 81 -15.14 -7.21 -16.27
CA VAL A 81 -13.68 -7.49 -16.32
C VAL A 81 -12.86 -6.49 -15.50
N HIS A 82 -13.35 -5.24 -15.37
CA HIS A 82 -12.70 -4.22 -14.55
C HIS A 82 -12.65 -4.63 -13.06
N VAL A 83 -13.69 -5.28 -12.52
CA VAL A 83 -13.73 -5.74 -11.11
C VAL A 83 -12.76 -6.89 -10.89
N HIS A 84 -12.69 -7.84 -11.82
CA HIS A 84 -11.71 -8.93 -11.76
C HIS A 84 -10.28 -8.39 -11.81
N SER A 85 -10.02 -7.42 -12.69
CA SER A 85 -8.73 -6.73 -12.77
C SER A 85 -8.39 -6.01 -11.46
N MET A 86 -9.35 -5.28 -10.87
CA MET A 86 -9.16 -4.62 -9.57
C MET A 86 -8.82 -5.62 -8.46
N LEU A 87 -9.52 -6.75 -8.41
CA LEU A 87 -9.24 -7.79 -7.42
C LEU A 87 -7.83 -8.38 -7.62
N LEU A 88 -7.47 -8.74 -8.85
CA LEU A 88 -6.15 -9.28 -9.16
C LEU A 88 -5.03 -8.30 -8.75
N LEU A 89 -5.16 -7.03 -9.15
CA LEU A 89 -4.21 -5.99 -8.77
C LEU A 89 -4.15 -5.82 -7.25
N GLY A 90 -5.30 -5.77 -6.58
CA GLY A 90 -5.37 -5.69 -5.11
C GLY A 90 -4.64 -6.84 -4.42
N LEU A 91 -4.79 -8.07 -4.91
CA LEU A 91 -4.09 -9.24 -4.37
C LEU A 91 -2.57 -9.15 -4.59
N ILE A 92 -2.13 -8.72 -5.77
CA ILE A 92 -0.70 -8.47 -6.05
C ILE A 92 -0.15 -7.40 -5.11
N MET A 93 -0.88 -6.30 -4.94
CA MET A 93 -0.49 -5.20 -4.06
C MET A 93 -0.37 -5.66 -2.60
N MET A 94 -1.31 -6.47 -2.12
CA MET A 94 -1.24 -7.08 -0.79
C MET A 94 -0.03 -8.00 -0.64
N ALA A 95 0.27 -8.82 -1.64
CA ALA A 95 1.43 -9.72 -1.61
C ALA A 95 2.75 -8.91 -1.54
N ILE A 96 2.85 -7.82 -2.31
CA ILE A 96 4.00 -6.90 -2.24
C ILE A 96 4.10 -6.28 -0.85
N PHE A 97 2.99 -5.80 -0.29
CA PHE A 97 2.97 -5.22 1.06
C PHE A 97 3.39 -6.23 2.13
N ALA A 98 2.84 -7.44 2.11
CA ALA A 98 3.23 -8.50 3.03
C ALA A 98 4.73 -8.81 2.90
N HIS A 99 5.25 -8.89 1.66
CA HIS A 99 6.67 -9.07 1.43
C HIS A 99 7.49 -7.93 2.05
N ILE A 100 7.12 -6.66 1.85
CA ILE A 100 7.77 -5.49 2.45
C ILE A 100 7.89 -5.64 3.97
N VAL A 101 6.79 -5.99 4.65
CA VAL A 101 6.72 -6.10 6.11
C VAL A 101 7.61 -7.23 6.64
N PHE A 102 7.46 -8.43 6.08
CA PHE A 102 8.10 -9.63 6.63
C PHE A 102 9.57 -9.78 6.21
N ALA A 103 9.98 -9.19 5.08
CA ALA A 103 11.32 -9.33 4.54
C ALA A 103 12.20 -8.08 4.73
N PRO A 104 12.17 -7.04 3.86
CA PRO A 104 13.11 -5.94 3.96
C PRO A 104 12.87 -5.03 5.17
N TYR A 105 11.63 -4.82 5.64
CA TYR A 105 11.40 -4.00 6.84
C TYR A 105 11.97 -4.63 8.10
N ARG A 106 11.76 -5.95 8.29
CA ARG A 106 12.38 -6.70 9.39
C ARG A 106 13.91 -6.62 9.35
N ARG A 107 14.51 -6.83 8.18
CA ARG A 107 15.98 -6.73 8.00
C ARG A 107 16.50 -5.30 8.21
N MET A 108 15.75 -4.28 7.79
CA MET A 108 16.09 -2.88 8.02
C MET A 108 16.14 -2.57 9.51
N ARG A 109 15.15 -3.02 10.29
CA ARG A 109 15.14 -2.84 11.75
C ARG A 109 16.34 -3.49 12.42
N GLN A 110 16.64 -4.74 12.06
CA GLN A 110 17.80 -5.46 12.57
C GLN A 110 19.12 -4.73 12.24
N ALA A 111 19.24 -4.19 11.02
CA ALA A 111 20.42 -3.42 10.62
C ALA A 111 20.54 -2.11 11.41
N ILE A 112 19.43 -1.41 11.70
CA ILE A 112 19.43 -0.21 12.55
C ILE A 112 19.81 -0.58 13.99
N ASP A 113 19.26 -1.65 14.56
CA ASP A 113 19.57 -2.10 15.93
C ASP A 113 21.04 -2.53 16.07
N ALA A 114 21.68 -2.96 14.98
CA ALA A 114 23.10 -3.28 14.92
C ALA A 114 23.99 -2.11 14.42
N GLU A 115 23.43 -0.91 14.29
CA GLU A 115 24.10 0.30 13.77
C GLU A 115 24.76 0.12 12.39
N ASN A 116 24.31 -0.85 11.61
CA ASN A 116 24.76 -1.11 10.25
C ASN A 116 23.98 -0.23 9.26
N TRP A 117 24.32 1.06 9.23
CA TRP A 117 23.69 2.07 8.38
C TRP A 117 23.74 1.77 6.88
N PRO A 118 24.83 1.21 6.31
CA PRO A 118 24.86 0.83 4.90
C PRO A 118 23.80 -0.22 4.53
N GLU A 119 23.64 -1.26 5.35
CA GLU A 119 22.62 -2.29 5.13
C GLU A 119 21.21 -1.76 5.38
N ALA A 120 21.00 -0.94 6.41
CA ALA A 120 19.72 -0.27 6.66
C ALA A 120 19.30 0.60 5.45
N GLY A 121 20.23 1.37 4.88
CA GLY A 121 20.02 2.15 3.67
C GLY A 121 19.67 1.30 2.45
N ARG A 122 20.35 0.17 2.26
CA ARG A 122 20.06 -0.80 1.19
C ARG A 122 18.64 -1.36 1.30
N ARG A 123 18.23 -1.80 2.50
CA ARG A 123 16.88 -2.31 2.74
C ARG A 123 15.82 -1.24 2.58
N LEU A 124 16.08 -0.02 3.04
CA LEU A 124 15.21 1.12 2.79
C LEU A 124 15.04 1.40 1.28
N GLY A 125 16.11 1.26 0.49
CA GLY A 125 16.05 1.31 -0.97
C GLY A 125 15.12 0.26 -1.57
N GLN A 126 15.20 -1.00 -1.10
CA GLN A 126 14.32 -2.08 -1.53
C GLN A 126 12.85 -1.78 -1.18
N ILE A 127 12.57 -1.33 0.05
CA ILE A 127 11.22 -0.94 0.49
C ILE A 127 10.66 0.14 -0.43
N ARG A 128 11.46 1.17 -0.77
CA ARG A 128 11.04 2.26 -1.66
C ARG A 128 10.66 1.76 -3.05
N MET A 129 11.47 0.88 -3.63
CA MET A 129 11.17 0.28 -4.93
C MET A 129 9.82 -0.44 -4.91
N PHE A 130 9.59 -1.29 -3.90
CA PHE A 130 8.32 -2.00 -3.76
C PHE A 130 7.14 -1.05 -3.52
N ILE A 131 7.28 -0.02 -2.68
CA ILE A 131 6.25 1.00 -2.48
C ILE A 131 5.96 1.74 -3.80
N GLY A 132 6.98 2.05 -4.60
CA GLY A 132 6.82 2.70 -5.91
C GLY A 132 6.02 1.85 -6.90
N ILE A 133 6.35 0.55 -7.01
CA ILE A 133 5.57 -0.40 -7.80
C ILE A 133 4.14 -0.47 -7.28
N ASN A 134 3.97 -0.62 -5.97
CA ASN A 134 2.66 -0.73 -5.34
C ASN A 134 1.79 0.52 -5.54
N LEU A 135 2.42 1.71 -5.53
CA LEU A 135 1.77 2.98 -5.82
C LEU A 135 1.24 3.02 -7.26
N LEU A 136 2.04 2.61 -8.25
CA LEU A 136 1.61 2.56 -9.65
C LEU A 136 0.41 1.62 -9.83
N LEU A 137 0.48 0.42 -9.24
CA LEU A 137 -0.64 -0.53 -9.26
C LEU A 137 -1.90 0.06 -8.58
N GLY A 138 -1.72 0.76 -7.46
CA GLY A 138 -2.80 1.43 -6.75
C GLY A 138 -3.48 2.53 -7.57
N LEU A 139 -2.70 3.35 -8.27
CA LEU A 139 -3.21 4.39 -9.17
C LEU A 139 -4.00 3.77 -10.34
N VAL A 140 -3.46 2.72 -10.96
CA VAL A 140 -4.18 1.97 -12.01
C VAL A 140 -5.49 1.39 -11.47
N THR A 141 -5.47 0.82 -10.27
CA THR A 141 -6.65 0.24 -9.62
C THR A 141 -7.72 1.30 -9.34
N ILE A 142 -7.34 2.52 -8.92
CA ILE A 142 -8.27 3.65 -8.75
C ILE A 142 -8.88 4.07 -10.09
N VAL A 143 -8.08 4.12 -11.17
CA VAL A 143 -8.59 4.42 -12.52
C VAL A 143 -9.61 3.37 -12.94
N LEU A 144 -9.33 2.08 -12.77
CA LEU A 144 -10.28 1.01 -13.08
C LEU A 144 -11.58 1.14 -12.26
N GLY A 145 -11.49 1.43 -10.96
CA GLY A 145 -12.66 1.58 -10.10
C GLY A 145 -13.53 2.79 -10.42
N SER A 146 -12.92 3.90 -10.83
CA SER A 146 -13.63 5.14 -11.20
C SER A 146 -14.15 5.13 -12.64
N ALA A 147 -13.41 4.52 -13.56
CA ALA A 147 -13.77 4.41 -14.98
C ALA A 147 -14.72 3.24 -15.26
N GLY A 148 -14.84 2.26 -14.36
CA GLY A 148 -15.67 1.06 -14.56
C GLY A 148 -17.15 1.33 -14.86
N ARG A 149 -17.67 2.52 -14.53
CA ARG A 149 -19.04 2.91 -14.94
C ARG A 149 -19.21 3.15 -16.45
N TYR A 150 -18.11 3.28 -17.18
CA TYR A 150 -18.09 3.60 -18.60
C TYR A 150 -17.68 2.41 -19.48
N TRP A 151 -17.44 1.23 -18.88
CA TRP A 151 -16.90 0.02 -19.52
C TRP A 151 -17.58 -1.25 -19.00
#